data_AF-H2ZZB7-F1
#
_entry.id   AF-H2ZZB7-F1
#
_cell.length_a   1.000
_cell.length_b   1.000
_cell.length_c   1.000
_cell.angle_alpha   90.00
_cell.angle_beta   90.00
_cell.angle_gamma   90.00
#
_symmetry.space_group_name_H-M   'P 1'
#
loop_
_entity.id
_entity.type
_entity.pdbx_description
1 polymer ?
#
loop_
_entity_poly.entity_id
_entity_poly.type
_entity_poly.pdbx_seq_one_letter_code
_entity_poly.pdbx_strand_id
1 'polypeptide(L)'
;RQETMCTANDKMDISKKAKNVSASDRVKQYPLGVLHSDGGKLFCTYCNVTVDHYRKSSVDRHLDSSTHQKRKVEIQSTTANDSLVKKQKTVTSLFQKSTENCEVRNYLNFELTEEFVCANIPLEKLDNRKLCEFLRRHVTNGGAIPSSAQLRREYLPKSCRVSQQGLNGEDV
;
A
#
# COMPACT_ATOMS: atom_id res chain seq x y z
N ARG A 1 -30.81 1.04 -74.89
CA ARG A 1 -30.37 1.33 -73.50
C ARG A 1 -31.58 1.01 -72.63
N GLN A 2 -31.65 -0.22 -72.11
CA GLN A 2 -32.81 -0.71 -71.37
C GLN A 2 -32.88 -0.06 -69.98
N GLU A 3 -34.09 0.29 -69.59
CA GLU A 3 -34.50 0.81 -68.29
C GLU A 3 -34.56 -0.35 -67.27
N THR A 4 -34.13 -0.11 -66.03
CA THR A 4 -34.33 -1.06 -64.92
C THR A 4 -35.01 -0.35 -63.76
N MET A 5 -36.25 -0.76 -63.49
CA MET A 5 -37.01 -0.40 -62.30
C MET A 5 -36.67 -1.32 -61.11
N CYS A 6 -36.72 -0.71 -59.92
CA CYS A 6 -36.91 -1.21 -58.55
C CYS A 6 -36.94 -2.73 -58.28
N THR A 7 -36.22 -3.16 -57.23
CA THR A 7 -36.83 -3.84 -56.08
C THR A 7 -35.94 -3.68 -54.84
N ALA A 8 -36.49 -3.04 -53.81
CA ALA A 8 -35.98 -3.15 -52.44
C ALA A 8 -36.17 -4.59 -51.98
N ASN A 9 -35.11 -5.20 -51.45
CA ASN A 9 -35.20 -6.46 -50.73
C ASN A 9 -34.65 -6.24 -49.31
N ASP A 10 -35.55 -5.77 -48.45
CA ASP A 10 -35.46 -5.98 -47.00
C ASP A 10 -35.42 -7.48 -46.72
N LYS A 11 -34.24 -7.99 -46.36
CA LYS A 11 -34.11 -9.25 -45.64
C LYS A 11 -33.67 -8.96 -44.21
N MET A 12 -34.65 -8.56 -43.42
CA MET A 12 -34.63 -8.68 -41.98
C MET A 12 -35.10 -10.10 -41.63
N ASP A 13 -34.21 -10.97 -41.17
CA ASP A 13 -34.38 -11.79 -39.96
C ASP A 13 -33.17 -12.71 -39.72
N ILE A 14 -32.81 -12.81 -38.44
CA ILE A 14 -32.42 -14.01 -37.67
C ILE A 14 -31.70 -13.49 -36.42
N SER A 15 -32.52 -13.26 -35.39
CA SER A 15 -32.21 -13.26 -33.96
C SER A 15 -30.73 -13.46 -33.59
N LYS A 16 -29.95 -12.37 -33.55
CA LYS A 16 -28.65 -12.36 -32.87
C LYS A 16 -28.90 -12.33 -31.36
N LYS A 17 -29.07 -13.52 -30.75
CA LYS A 17 -28.95 -13.68 -29.29
C LYS A 17 -27.67 -12.95 -28.88
N ALA A 18 -27.80 -11.94 -28.02
CA ALA A 18 -26.65 -11.23 -27.49
C ALA A 18 -25.74 -12.29 -26.85
N LYS A 19 -24.57 -12.53 -27.45
CA LYS A 19 -23.55 -13.36 -26.81
C LYS A 19 -23.25 -12.63 -25.50
N ASN A 20 -23.53 -13.25 -24.36
CA ASN A 20 -23.09 -12.73 -23.07
C ASN A 20 -21.55 -12.75 -23.07
N VAL A 21 -20.95 -11.67 -23.55
CA VAL A 21 -19.49 -11.50 -23.58
C VAL A 21 -19.07 -11.30 -22.13
N SER A 22 -18.23 -12.17 -21.61
CA SER A 22 -17.71 -12.01 -20.25
C SER A 22 -16.73 -10.83 -20.16
N ALA A 23 -16.49 -10.31 -18.95
CA ALA A 23 -15.45 -9.31 -18.73
C ALA A 23 -14.09 -9.78 -19.26
N SER A 24 -13.73 -11.06 -19.04
CA SER A 24 -12.47 -11.64 -19.51
C SER A 24 -12.40 -11.75 -21.04
N ASP A 25 -13.51 -12.03 -21.73
CA ASP A 25 -13.56 -12.01 -23.20
C ASP A 25 -13.42 -10.59 -23.75
N ARG A 26 -13.90 -9.59 -23.01
CA ARG A 26 -13.75 -8.18 -23.39
C ARG A 26 -12.29 -7.73 -23.27
N VAL A 27 -11.56 -8.14 -22.23
CA VAL A 27 -10.13 -7.79 -22.06
C VAL A 27 -9.31 -8.18 -23.31
N LYS A 28 -9.57 -9.35 -23.88
CA LYS A 28 -8.87 -9.86 -25.08
C LYS A 28 -9.08 -9.02 -26.34
N GLN A 29 -10.10 -8.15 -26.38
CA GLN A 29 -10.41 -7.30 -27.54
C GLN A 29 -9.63 -5.98 -27.55
N TYR A 30 -8.92 -5.65 -26.47
CA TYR A 30 -8.20 -4.40 -26.30
C TYR A 30 -6.71 -4.66 -26.07
N PRO A 31 -5.83 -3.64 -26.26
CA PRO A 31 -4.41 -3.78 -25.99
C PRO A 31 -4.13 -4.24 -24.56
N LEU A 32 -3.12 -5.09 -24.41
CA LEU A 32 -2.70 -5.63 -23.11
C LEU A 32 -2.36 -4.50 -22.13
N GLY A 33 -2.77 -4.67 -20.87
CA GLY A 33 -2.50 -3.72 -19.79
C GLY A 33 -3.46 -2.54 -19.72
N VAL A 34 -4.34 -2.31 -20.71
CA VAL A 34 -5.32 -1.20 -20.68
C VAL A 34 -6.53 -1.54 -19.81
N LEU A 35 -6.99 -2.79 -19.89
CA LEU A 35 -8.14 -3.32 -19.15
C LEU A 35 -7.74 -4.62 -18.45
N HIS A 36 -8.37 -4.90 -17.31
CA HIS A 36 -8.27 -6.18 -16.63
C HIS A 36 -9.64 -6.60 -16.09
N SER A 37 -9.84 -7.91 -15.87
CA SER A 37 -11.08 -8.44 -15.29
C SER A 37 -10.82 -8.97 -13.90
N ASP A 38 -11.65 -8.58 -12.94
CA ASP A 38 -11.63 -9.11 -11.57
C ASP A 38 -13.07 -9.31 -11.06
N GLY A 39 -13.34 -10.44 -10.42
CA GLY A 39 -14.68 -10.77 -9.89
C GLY A 39 -15.83 -10.67 -10.92
N GLY A 40 -15.57 -10.97 -12.20
CA GLY A 40 -16.57 -10.84 -13.27
C GLY A 40 -16.88 -9.40 -13.71
N LYS A 41 -16.15 -8.42 -13.18
CA LYS A 41 -16.22 -7.00 -13.58
C LYS A 41 -15.01 -6.63 -14.43
N LEU A 42 -15.18 -5.64 -15.29
CA LEU A 42 -14.10 -5.10 -16.13
C LEU A 42 -13.62 -3.79 -15.53
N PHE A 43 -12.30 -3.65 -15.42
CA PHE A 43 -11.65 -2.48 -14.84
C PHE A 43 -10.69 -1.85 -15.84
N CYS A 44 -10.62 -0.53 -15.82
CA CYS A 44 -9.56 0.19 -16.51
C CYS A 44 -8.33 0.33 -15.61
N THR A 45 -7.17 -0.08 -16.10
CA THR A 45 -5.90 0.00 -15.35
C THR A 45 -5.50 1.44 -15.03
N TYR A 46 -5.65 2.37 -15.99
CA TYR A 46 -5.25 3.77 -15.80
C TYR A 46 -6.23 4.57 -14.94
N CYS A 47 -7.52 4.24 -15.02
CA CYS A 47 -8.55 4.99 -14.30
C CYS A 47 -8.92 4.36 -12.95
N ASN A 48 -8.59 3.09 -12.73
CA ASN A 48 -8.99 2.27 -11.59
C ASN A 48 -10.51 2.33 -11.31
N VAL A 49 -11.32 2.34 -12.38
CA VAL A 49 -12.78 2.34 -12.31
C VAL A 49 -13.34 1.14 -13.04
N THR A 50 -14.49 0.67 -12.58
CA THR A 50 -15.27 -0.36 -13.26
C THR A 50 -15.89 0.22 -14.54
N VAL A 51 -15.80 -0.54 -15.63
CA VAL A 51 -16.38 -0.23 -16.93
C VAL A 51 -17.40 -1.31 -17.27
N ASP A 52 -18.54 -0.91 -17.86
CA ASP A 52 -19.53 -1.86 -18.34
C ASP A 52 -18.96 -2.68 -19.51
N HIS A 53 -18.87 -4.00 -19.31
CA HIS A 53 -18.33 -4.95 -20.29
C HIS A 53 -19.38 -5.47 -21.29
N TYR A 54 -20.67 -5.30 -21.01
CA TYR A 54 -21.76 -5.77 -21.86
C TYR A 54 -21.75 -5.03 -23.20
N ARG A 55 -21.53 -3.71 -23.18
CA ARG A 55 -21.53 -2.87 -24.37
C ARG A 55 -20.12 -2.43 -24.75
N LYS A 56 -19.65 -2.84 -25.93
CA LYS A 56 -18.36 -2.39 -26.48
C LYS A 56 -18.25 -0.86 -26.53
N SER A 57 -19.33 -0.19 -26.94
CA SER A 57 -19.38 1.28 -27.00
C SER A 57 -19.18 1.96 -25.65
N SER A 58 -19.55 1.31 -24.54
CA SER A 58 -19.28 1.86 -23.20
C SER A 58 -17.78 1.83 -22.87
N VAL A 59 -17.10 0.77 -23.28
CA VAL A 59 -15.65 0.63 -23.14
C VAL A 59 -14.93 1.62 -24.04
N ASP A 60 -15.31 1.72 -25.32
CA ASP A 60 -14.69 2.65 -26.27
C ASP A 60 -14.85 4.11 -25.80
N ARG A 61 -16.07 4.51 -25.42
CA ARG A 61 -16.35 5.86 -24.87
C ARG A 61 -15.54 6.16 -23.62
N HIS A 62 -15.29 5.16 -22.78
CA HIS A 62 -14.43 5.33 -21.61
C HIS A 62 -12.97 5.59 -22.02
N LEU A 63 -12.42 4.79 -22.94
CA LEU A 63 -11.04 4.93 -23.42
C LEU A 63 -10.81 6.23 -24.19
N ASP A 64 -11.82 6.71 -24.92
CA ASP A 64 -11.78 7.97 -25.66
C ASP A 64 -12.02 9.20 -24.78
N SER A 65 -12.42 9.01 -23.52
CA SER A 65 -12.68 10.12 -22.61
C SER A 65 -11.41 10.94 -22.33
N SER A 66 -11.56 12.27 -22.28
CA SER A 66 -10.45 13.17 -21.94
C SER A 66 -9.84 12.85 -20.57
N THR A 67 -10.64 12.34 -19.63
CA THR A 67 -10.18 11.85 -18.33
C THR A 67 -9.26 10.66 -18.43
N HIS A 68 -9.57 9.70 -19.31
CA HIS A 68 -8.74 8.53 -19.53
C HIS A 68 -7.43 8.92 -20.21
N GLN A 69 -7.50 9.74 -21.26
CA GLN A 69 -6.33 10.19 -22.00
C GLN A 69 -5.33 10.94 -21.11
N LYS A 70 -5.80 11.85 -20.25
CA LYS A 70 -4.95 12.57 -19.29
C LYS A 70 -4.22 11.61 -18.34
N ARG A 71 -4.95 10.69 -17.69
CA ARG A 71 -4.36 9.72 -16.75
C ARG A 71 -3.40 8.75 -17.44
N LYS A 72 -3.71 8.33 -18.67
CA LYS A 72 -2.83 7.48 -19.48
C LYS A 72 -1.49 8.17 -19.74
N VAL A 73 -1.49 9.46 -20.11
CA VAL A 73 -0.27 10.24 -20.35
C VAL A 73 0.52 10.44 -19.05
N GLU A 74 -0.15 10.81 -17.96
CA GLU A 74 0.49 10.98 -16.63
C GLU A 74 1.23 9.69 -16.21
N ILE A 75 0.55 8.55 -16.23
CA ILE A 75 1.14 7.26 -15.80
C ILE A 75 2.26 6.83 -16.76
N GLN A 76 2.09 6.99 -18.07
CA GLN A 76 3.13 6.63 -19.05
C GLN A 76 4.37 7.53 -18.94
N SER A 77 4.19 8.84 -18.70
CA SER A 77 5.30 9.79 -18.51
C SER A 77 6.14 9.48 -17.27
N THR A 78 5.51 8.99 -16.19
CA THR A 78 6.21 8.56 -14.97
C THR A 78 6.96 7.22 -15.12
N THR A 79 6.58 6.38 -16.08
CA THR A 79 7.23 5.08 -16.32
C THR A 79 8.45 5.21 -17.25
N ALA A 80 8.52 6.28 -18.05
CA ALA A 80 9.63 6.55 -18.98
C ALA A 80 10.79 7.37 -18.38
N ASN A 81 10.60 8.04 -17.23
CA ASN A 81 11.62 8.87 -16.57
C ASN A 81 11.88 8.36 -15.15
N ASP A 82 12.68 7.30 -15.03
CA ASP A 82 13.16 6.76 -13.75
C ASP A 82 14.27 7.63 -13.12
N SER A 83 14.08 8.95 -13.09
CA SER A 83 14.93 9.84 -12.30
C SER A 83 14.25 11.18 -12.03
N LEU A 84 14.00 11.41 -10.74
CA LEU A 84 13.85 12.71 -10.09
C LEU A 84 12.43 13.31 -9.98
N VAL A 85 11.92 13.25 -8.73
CA VAL A 85 11.00 14.20 -8.08
C VAL A 85 9.51 14.10 -8.44
N LYS A 86 8.87 13.05 -7.90
CA LYS A 86 7.85 13.10 -6.83
C LYS A 86 7.38 11.66 -6.61
N LYS A 87 8.08 10.91 -5.74
CA LYS A 87 7.64 9.55 -5.37
C LYS A 87 6.30 9.66 -4.63
N GLN A 88 5.19 9.49 -5.35
CA GLN A 88 4.02 8.87 -4.74
C GLN A 88 4.48 7.50 -4.27
N LYS A 89 4.71 7.38 -2.97
CA LYS A 89 5.07 6.12 -2.35
C LYS A 89 3.86 5.21 -2.47
N THR A 90 4.00 4.11 -3.19
CA THR A 90 3.00 3.03 -3.21
C THR A 90 2.77 2.54 -1.78
N VAL A 91 1.53 2.16 -1.46
CA VAL A 91 1.12 1.75 -0.10
C VAL A 91 2.05 0.68 0.48
N THR A 92 2.56 -0.23 -0.36
CA THR A 92 3.54 -1.26 0.00
C THR A 92 4.85 -0.68 0.53
N SER A 93 5.37 0.40 -0.08
CA SER A 93 6.61 1.07 0.36
C SER A 93 6.42 1.80 1.69
N LEU A 94 5.23 2.33 1.99
CA LEU A 94 4.92 2.87 3.31
C LEU A 94 4.88 1.76 4.36
N PHE A 95 4.29 0.61 4.05
CA PHE A 95 4.23 -0.53 4.96
C PHE A 95 5.62 -1.09 5.26
N GLN A 96 6.46 -1.29 4.24
CA GLN A 96 7.84 -1.76 4.42
C GLN A 96 8.65 -0.81 5.32
N LYS A 97 8.62 0.50 5.01
CA LYS A 97 9.29 1.51 5.83
C LYS A 97 8.72 1.59 7.26
N SER A 98 7.42 1.38 7.42
CA SER A 98 6.78 1.33 8.75
C SER A 98 7.25 0.12 9.55
N THR A 99 7.49 -1.01 8.89
CA THR A 99 7.91 -2.27 9.54
C THR A 99 9.38 -2.19 9.96
N GLU A 100 10.26 -1.75 9.06
CA GLU A 100 11.68 -1.50 9.37
C GLU A 100 11.85 -0.46 10.50
N ASN A 101 11.08 0.64 10.45
CA ASN A 101 11.09 1.65 11.51
C ASN A 101 10.43 1.13 12.81
N CYS A 102 9.63 0.07 12.77
CA CYS A 102 9.10 -0.58 13.96
C CYS A 102 10.14 -1.49 14.61
N GLU A 103 10.87 -2.27 13.81
CA GLU A 103 11.91 -3.18 14.26
C GLU A 103 13.09 -2.43 14.87
N VAL A 104 13.60 -1.38 14.21
CA VAL A 104 14.68 -0.54 14.73
C VAL A 104 14.28 0.11 16.06
N ARG A 105 13.04 0.61 16.17
CA ARG A 105 12.54 1.15 17.45
C ARG A 105 12.40 0.08 18.51
N ASN A 106 12.01 -1.14 18.15
CA ASN A 106 11.88 -2.23 19.10
C ASN A 106 13.25 -2.60 19.68
N TYR A 107 14.26 -2.70 18.82
CA TYR A 107 15.64 -2.99 19.22
C TYR A 107 16.21 -1.91 20.15
N LEU A 108 16.07 -0.62 19.80
CA LEU A 108 16.54 0.47 20.65
C LEU A 108 15.87 0.50 22.04
N ASN A 109 14.57 0.24 22.11
CA ASN A 109 13.86 0.19 23.40
C ASN A 109 14.26 -1.02 24.24
N PHE A 110 14.62 -2.13 23.59
CA PHE A 110 15.18 -3.29 24.26
C PHE A 110 16.54 -2.95 24.89
N GLU A 111 17.50 -2.44 24.11
CA GLU A 111 18.83 -2.05 24.60
C GLU A 111 18.73 -1.00 25.72
N LEU A 112 17.89 0.04 25.53
CA LEU A 112 17.67 1.06 26.55
C LEU A 112 17.15 0.46 27.86
N THR A 113 16.24 -0.52 27.79
CA THR A 113 15.70 -1.18 28.97
C THR A 113 16.78 -2.04 29.65
N GLU A 114 17.56 -2.78 28.87
CA GLU A 114 18.66 -3.61 29.37
C GLU A 114 19.73 -2.77 30.07
N GLU A 115 20.21 -1.69 29.44
CA GLU A 115 21.22 -0.79 30.01
C GLU A 115 20.76 -0.13 31.31
N PHE A 116 19.50 0.32 31.38
CA PHE A 116 18.95 0.90 32.61
C PHE A 116 18.87 -0.12 33.75
N VAL A 117 18.49 -1.37 33.44
CA VAL A 117 18.45 -2.45 34.42
C VAL A 117 19.86 -2.80 34.90
N CYS A 118 20.81 -2.98 33.98
CA CYS A 118 22.21 -3.31 34.29
C CYS A 118 22.90 -2.20 35.11
N ALA A 119 22.60 -0.94 34.81
CA ALA A 119 23.11 0.20 35.56
C ALA A 119 22.37 0.47 36.88
N ASN A 120 21.35 -0.33 37.22
CA ASN A 120 20.45 -0.11 38.36
C ASN A 120 19.82 1.30 38.38
N ILE A 121 19.46 1.80 37.19
CA ILE A 121 18.80 3.10 36.99
C ILE A 121 17.30 2.86 36.84
N PRO A 122 16.45 3.43 37.71
CA PRO A 122 15.00 3.25 37.63
C PRO A 122 14.42 3.79 36.31
N LEU A 123 13.65 2.97 35.59
CA LEU A 123 13.01 3.33 34.33
C LEU A 123 12.05 4.53 34.48
N GLU A 124 11.49 4.77 35.66
CA GLU A 124 10.63 5.94 35.99
C GLU A 124 11.34 7.27 35.72
N LYS A 125 12.68 7.29 35.72
CA LYS A 125 13.44 8.50 35.39
C LYS A 125 13.24 8.94 33.93
N LEU A 126 12.96 8.00 33.02
CA LEU A 126 12.63 8.31 31.63
C LEU A 126 11.30 9.03 31.49
N ASP A 127 10.38 8.90 32.45
CA ASP A 127 9.09 9.61 32.48
C ASP A 127 9.21 11.02 33.09
N ASN A 128 10.41 11.45 33.49
CA ASN A 128 10.61 12.80 33.99
C ASN A 128 10.34 13.81 32.87
N ARG A 129 9.33 14.67 33.08
CA ARG A 129 8.90 15.67 32.07
C ARG A 129 10.04 16.49 31.47
N LYS A 130 10.99 16.97 32.29
CA LYS A 130 12.12 17.78 31.79
C LYS A 130 13.07 16.94 30.95
N LEU A 131 13.32 15.70 31.35
CA LEU A 131 14.14 14.77 30.58
C LEU A 131 13.46 14.39 29.27
N CYS A 132 12.17 14.02 29.28
CA CYS A 132 11.42 13.73 28.06
C CYS A 132 11.46 14.91 27.07
N GLU A 133 11.28 16.13 27.59
CA GLU A 133 11.30 17.34 26.78
C GLU A 133 12.69 17.63 26.20
N PHE A 134 13.74 17.44 27.00
CA PHE A 134 15.12 17.53 26.52
C PHE A 134 15.40 16.51 25.41
N LEU A 135 15.07 15.23 25.64
CA LEU A 135 15.27 14.16 24.67
C LEU A 135 14.47 14.41 23.38
N ARG A 136 13.22 14.86 23.49
CA ARG A 136 12.38 15.22 22.34
C ARG A 136 12.98 16.36 21.52
N ARG A 137 13.60 17.36 22.15
CA ARG A 137 14.16 18.54 21.47
C ARG A 137 15.53 18.29 20.87
N HIS A 138 16.37 17.50 21.55
CA HIS A 138 17.79 17.43 21.24
C HIS A 138 18.26 16.07 20.72
N VAL A 139 17.47 15.00 20.90
CA VAL A 139 17.83 13.65 20.43
C VAL A 139 16.94 13.27 19.26
N THR A 140 17.56 12.89 18.14
CA THR A 140 16.84 12.34 16.98
C THR A 140 16.01 11.14 17.41
N ASN A 141 14.70 11.17 17.13
CA ASN A 141 13.74 10.17 17.60
C ASN A 141 13.55 10.07 19.12
N GLY A 142 14.08 11.00 19.93
CA GLY A 142 13.93 10.99 21.39
C GLY A 142 12.47 11.14 21.86
N GLY A 143 11.61 11.71 21.02
CA GLY A 143 10.16 11.74 21.27
C GLY A 143 9.43 10.41 21.07
N ALA A 144 10.10 9.38 20.56
CA ALA A 144 9.55 8.05 20.32
C ALA A 144 9.91 7.03 21.43
N ILE A 145 10.61 7.47 22.49
CA ILE A 145 10.90 6.66 23.66
C ILE A 145 9.58 6.38 24.40
N PRO A 146 9.20 5.11 24.61
CA PRO A 146 8.00 4.72 25.35
C PRO A 146 8.07 5.11 26.83
N SER A 147 6.91 5.19 27.47
CA SER A 147 6.82 5.36 28.92
C SER A 147 7.48 4.22 29.68
N SER A 148 7.92 4.47 30.91
CA SER A 148 8.50 3.43 31.78
C SER A 148 7.56 2.24 31.97
N ALA A 149 6.25 2.49 32.06
CA ALA A 149 5.23 1.45 32.17
C ALA A 149 5.20 0.54 30.92
N GLN A 150 5.41 1.10 29.74
CA GLN A 150 5.49 0.34 28.50
C GLN A 150 6.81 -0.44 28.43
N LEU A 151 7.94 0.18 28.79
CA LEU A 151 9.24 -0.48 28.84
C LEU A 151 9.21 -1.71 29.76
N ARG A 152 8.62 -1.58 30.96
CA ARG A 152 8.42 -2.69 31.90
C ARG A 152 7.55 -3.82 31.33
N ARG A 153 6.48 -3.50 30.60
CA ARG A 153 5.57 -4.53 30.08
C ARG A 153 6.13 -5.26 28.85
N GLU A 154 6.76 -4.54 27.94
CA GLU A 154 7.09 -5.06 26.60
C GLU A 154 8.53 -5.56 26.46
N TYR A 155 9.45 -5.04 27.28
CA TYR A 155 10.90 -5.24 27.10
C TYR A 155 11.57 -5.87 28.32
N LEU A 156 11.13 -5.56 29.54
CA LEU A 156 11.69 -6.17 30.76
C LEU A 156 11.60 -7.71 30.81
N PRO A 157 10.50 -8.36 30.35
CA PRO A 157 10.47 -9.82 30.28
C PRO A 157 11.51 -10.42 29.34
N LYS A 158 12.00 -9.63 28.38
CA LYS A 158 12.98 -10.04 27.37
C LYS A 158 14.41 -9.77 27.83
N SER A 159 14.63 -8.74 28.67
CA SER A 159 15.96 -8.34 29.17
C SER A 159 16.44 -9.20 30.34
N CYS A 160 15.68 -10.22 30.75
CA CYS A 160 16.08 -11.15 31.80
C CYS A 160 17.13 -12.15 31.30
N ARG A 161 18.38 -11.72 31.27
CA ARG A 161 19.57 -12.56 31.44
C ARG A 161 20.48 -11.80 32.40
N VAL A 162 21.04 -12.48 33.40
CA VAL A 162 22.06 -11.93 34.32
C VAL A 162 21.56 -11.00 35.43
N SER A 163 20.85 -11.56 36.41
CA SER A 163 20.92 -11.09 37.82
C SER A 163 20.62 -12.20 38.86
N GLN A 164 20.32 -13.44 38.43
CA GLN A 164 20.05 -14.56 39.35
C GLN A 164 21.31 -15.32 39.84
N GLN A 165 22.53 -14.90 39.51
CA GLN A 165 23.76 -15.59 39.95
C GLN A 165 24.50 -14.92 41.13
N GLY A 166 23.85 -14.01 41.88
CA GLY A 166 24.54 -13.24 42.92
C GLY A 166 23.97 -13.25 44.33
N LEU A 167 22.91 -14.01 44.64
CA LEU A 167 22.28 -13.99 45.97
C LEU A 167 21.94 -15.39 46.50
N ASN A 168 22.86 -16.34 46.37
CA ASN A 168 22.82 -17.60 47.13
C ASN A 168 24.25 -17.98 47.53
N GLY A 169 24.73 -17.41 48.63
CA GLY A 169 25.90 -17.94 49.31
C GLY A 169 26.85 -16.91 49.84
N GLU A 170 26.41 -16.04 50.75
CA GLU A 170 27.22 -15.58 51.88
C GLU A 170 26.24 -15.30 53.03
N ASP A 171 26.27 -16.12 54.08
CA ASP A 171 26.15 -15.71 55.49
C ASP A 171 26.09 -16.95 56.42
N VAL A 172 27.26 -17.21 57.04
CA VAL A 172 27.58 -17.89 58.33
C VAL A 172 27.03 -19.29 58.61
#